data_AF-A0A6M3LQC9-F1
#
_entry.id   AF-A0A6M3LQC9-F1
#
_cell.length_a   1.000
_cell.length_b   1.000
_cell.length_c   1.000
_cell.angle_alpha   90.00
_cell.angle_beta   90.00
_cell.angle_gamma   90.00
#
_symmetry.space_group_name_H-M   'P 1'
#
loop_
_entity.id
_entity.type
_entity.pdbx_description
1 polymer ?
#
loop_
_entity_poly.entity_id
_entity_poly.type
_entity_poly.pdbx_seq_one_letter_code
_entity_poly.pdbx_strand_id
1 'polypeptide(L)'
;MADEVAKLLRLQSNADKEFKITVRNSVGTPTKFTSQLTGGHTRKGLFIYNASDDASGEVVWGGSDCDTAGMPIPQGALVEIPVLDSVAVDAVASTSVDIYLANTVSGEQCNLRILELA
;
A
#
# COMPACT_ATOMS: atom_id res chain seq x y z
N MET A 1 -13.23 -22.88 1.54
CA MET A 1 -12.06 -23.39 2.30
C MET A 1 -10.83 -23.62 1.42
N ALA A 2 -10.90 -24.37 0.32
CA ALA A 2 -9.72 -24.61 -0.54
C ALA A 2 -9.12 -23.33 -1.18
N ASP A 3 -9.96 -22.34 -1.51
CA ASP A 3 -9.53 -21.09 -2.16
C ASP A 3 -8.78 -20.13 -1.20
N GLU A 4 -9.13 -20.14 0.08
CA GLU A 4 -8.49 -19.33 1.11
C GLU A 4 -7.10 -19.88 1.46
N VAL A 5 -7.00 -21.21 1.60
CA VAL A 5 -5.72 -21.90 1.85
C VAL A 5 -4.76 -21.74 0.67
N ALA A 6 -5.25 -21.75 -0.57
CA ALA A 6 -4.42 -21.52 -1.76
C ALA A 6 -3.90 -20.07 -1.85
N LYS A 7 -4.71 -19.08 -1.44
CA LYS A 7 -4.28 -17.68 -1.32
C LYS A 7 -3.22 -17.51 -0.23
N LEU A 8 -3.41 -18.15 0.92
CA LEU A 8 -2.44 -18.15 2.02
C LEU A 8 -1.14 -18.87 1.65
N LEU A 9 -1.18 -19.98 0.91
CA LEU A 9 0.01 -20.69 0.43
C LEU A 9 0.80 -19.90 -0.62
N ARG A 10 0.12 -19.14 -1.50
CA ARG A 10 0.79 -18.23 -2.45
C ARG A 10 1.45 -17.05 -1.74
N LEU A 11 0.83 -16.52 -0.69
CA LEU A 11 1.44 -15.53 0.19
C LEU A 11 2.67 -16.11 0.89
N GLN A 12 2.61 -17.38 1.31
CA GLN A 12 3.72 -18.08 1.97
C GLN A 12 4.84 -18.49 1.00
N SER A 13 4.58 -18.81 -0.27
CA SER A 13 5.66 -19.09 -1.23
C SER A 13 6.42 -17.82 -1.65
N ASN A 14 5.80 -16.64 -1.49
CA ASN A 14 6.49 -15.36 -1.59
C ASN A 14 7.26 -15.00 -0.31
N ALA A 15 7.10 -15.75 0.80
CA ALA A 15 7.76 -15.52 2.08
C ALA A 15 9.26 -15.87 2.07
N ASP A 16 9.77 -16.50 1.01
CA ASP A 16 11.21 -16.62 0.74
C ASP A 16 11.83 -15.28 0.26
N LYS A 17 11.01 -14.22 0.17
CA LYS A 17 11.42 -12.84 -0.11
C LYS A 17 10.87 -11.96 1.00
N GLU A 18 11.70 -11.08 1.53
CA GLU A 18 11.43 -10.26 2.71
C GLU A 18 10.20 -9.37 2.49
N PHE A 19 9.05 -9.80 3.02
CA PHE A 19 7.82 -9.02 2.96
C PHE A 19 7.51 -8.41 4.32
N LYS A 20 7.00 -7.18 4.31
CA LYS A 20 6.56 -6.46 5.52
C LYS A 20 5.12 -6.01 5.32
N ILE A 21 4.27 -6.33 6.29
CA ILE A 21 2.88 -5.86 6.32
C ILE A 21 2.77 -4.78 7.39
N THR A 22 2.37 -3.58 6.99
CA THR A 22 2.08 -2.48 7.91
C THR A 22 0.57 -2.24 7.97
N VAL A 23 0.01 -2.28 9.18
CA VAL A 23 -1.37 -1.87 9.45
C VAL A 23 -1.42 -0.35 9.52
N ARG A 24 -2.33 0.28 8.77
CA ARG A 24 -2.47 1.72 8.77
C ARG A 24 -3.93 2.14 8.84
N ASN A 25 -4.20 3.06 9.77
CA ASN A 25 -5.49 3.73 9.88
C ASN A 25 -5.34 5.16 9.32
N SER A 26 -6.21 5.56 8.40
CA SER A 26 -6.29 6.95 7.91
C SER A 26 -7.69 7.50 8.18
N VAL A 27 -7.78 8.82 8.38
CA VAL A 27 -9.03 9.51 8.72
C VAL A 27 -9.12 10.80 7.92
N GLY A 28 -10.09 10.88 7.00
CA GLY A 28 -10.60 12.09 6.32
C GLY A 28 -9.61 13.03 5.63
N THR A 29 -8.31 12.81 5.78
CA THR A 29 -7.23 13.70 5.36
C THR A 29 -6.08 12.87 4.79
N PRO A 30 -5.38 13.36 3.77
CA PRO A 30 -4.21 12.68 3.22
C PRO A 30 -3.12 12.49 4.28
N THR A 31 -2.85 11.24 4.65
CA THR A 31 -1.76 10.90 5.57
C THR A 31 -0.60 10.23 4.82
N LYS A 32 0.62 10.72 5.05
CA LYS A 32 1.84 10.23 4.40
C LYS A 32 2.33 8.90 4.98
N PHE A 33 2.45 7.88 4.15
CA PHE A 33 3.19 6.65 4.45
C PHE A 33 4.50 6.66 3.67
N THR A 34 5.61 6.65 4.41
CA THR A 34 6.94 6.46 3.84
C THR A 34 7.31 5.00 4.00
N SER A 35 7.27 4.29 2.88
CA SER A 35 7.77 2.93 2.80
C SER A 35 9.29 2.98 2.71
N GLN A 36 10.00 2.42 3.70
CA GLN A 36 11.46 2.39 3.76
C GLN A 36 11.95 0.95 3.60
N LEU A 37 12.79 0.71 2.60
CA LEU A 37 13.53 -0.54 2.49
C LEU A 37 14.78 -0.49 3.36
N THR A 38 15.12 -1.62 3.98
CA THR A 38 16.42 -1.82 4.61
C THR A 38 17.52 -1.63 3.56
N GLY A 39 18.62 -0.97 3.92
CA GLY A 39 19.74 -0.76 3.00
C GLY A 39 20.28 -2.10 2.46
N GLY A 40 20.43 -2.20 1.14
CA GLY A 40 20.87 -3.43 0.46
C GLY A 40 19.77 -4.21 -0.27
N HIS A 41 18.49 -3.83 -0.11
CA HIS A 41 17.36 -4.50 -0.77
C HIS A 41 16.75 -3.65 -1.89
N THR A 42 16.28 -4.30 -2.95
CA THR A 42 15.61 -3.65 -4.10
C THR A 42 14.11 -3.89 -3.99
N ARG A 43 13.28 -2.87 -4.22
CA ARG A 43 11.83 -3.02 -4.10
C ARG A 43 11.30 -3.91 -5.22
N LYS A 44 10.61 -4.99 -4.86
CA LYS A 44 9.94 -5.88 -5.82
C LYS A 44 8.46 -5.56 -5.99
N GLY A 45 7.85 -4.87 -5.02
CA GLY A 45 6.46 -4.43 -5.13
C GLY A 45 5.97 -3.69 -3.89
N LEU A 46 4.93 -2.87 -4.07
CA LEU A 46 4.21 -2.19 -3.00
C LEU A 46 2.72 -2.36 -3.27
N PHE A 47 2.01 -2.99 -2.34
CA PHE A 47 0.57 -3.24 -2.48
C PHE A 47 -0.20 -2.67 -1.31
N ILE A 48 -1.44 -2.25 -1.56
CA ILE A 48 -2.37 -1.77 -0.54
C ILE A 48 -3.64 -2.59 -0.63
N TYR A 49 -4.02 -3.19 0.48
CA TYR A 49 -5.28 -3.90 0.65
C TYR A 49 -6.22 -3.09 1.54
N ASN A 50 -7.43 -2.87 1.03
CA ASN A 50 -8.49 -2.20 1.79
C ASN A 50 -9.27 -3.23 2.62
N ALA A 51 -9.03 -3.21 3.93
CA ALA A 51 -9.72 -4.04 4.94
C ALA A 51 -10.78 -3.23 5.72
N SER A 52 -11.16 -2.05 5.24
CA SER A 52 -12.22 -1.23 5.82
C SER A 52 -13.59 -1.86 5.56
N ASP A 53 -14.57 -1.52 6.38
CA ASP A 53 -15.96 -1.95 6.15
C ASP A 53 -16.66 -1.05 5.11
N ASP A 54 -17.80 -1.50 4.57
CA ASP A 54 -18.58 -0.72 3.58
C ASP A 54 -19.09 0.63 4.13
N ALA A 55 -19.08 0.80 5.46
CA ALA A 55 -19.45 2.04 6.13
C ALA A 55 -18.28 3.02 6.26
N SER A 56 -17.12 2.72 5.66
CA SER A 56 -15.88 3.49 5.77
C SER A 56 -15.61 4.41 4.58
N GLY A 57 -16.56 4.60 3.65
CA GLY A 57 -16.37 5.55 2.54
C GLY A 57 -15.37 5.09 1.46
N GLU A 58 -15.13 5.95 0.47
CA GLU A 58 -14.20 5.64 -0.62
C GLU A 58 -12.76 5.91 -0.17
N VAL A 59 -11.98 4.84 -0.04
CA VAL A 59 -10.56 4.92 0.34
C VAL A 59 -9.72 5.14 -0.90
N VAL A 60 -8.83 6.12 -0.85
CA VAL A 60 -8.04 6.56 -2.01
C VAL A 60 -6.55 6.69 -1.68
N TRP A 61 -5.72 6.52 -2.70
CA TRP A 61 -4.28 6.72 -2.63
C TRP A 61 -3.80 7.68 -3.71
N GLY A 62 -2.66 8.34 -3.48
CA GLY A 62 -2.05 9.21 -4.48
C GLY A 62 -0.98 10.13 -3.90
N GLY A 63 -0.92 11.34 -4.47
CA GLY A 63 -0.11 12.45 -3.97
C GLY A 63 -0.74 13.12 -2.75
N SER A 64 -0.15 14.22 -2.29
CA SER A 64 -0.64 14.98 -1.13
C SER A 64 -2.06 15.53 -1.28
N ASP A 65 -2.59 15.52 -2.50
CA ASP A 65 -3.91 15.93 -2.96
C ASP A 65 -4.87 14.74 -3.20
N CYS A 66 -4.58 13.56 -2.64
CA CYS A 66 -5.35 12.35 -2.92
C CYS A 66 -6.82 12.41 -2.45
N ASP A 67 -7.20 13.37 -1.61
CA ASP A 67 -8.60 13.64 -1.26
C ASP A 67 -9.44 14.17 -2.43
N THR A 68 -8.81 14.78 -3.43
CA THR A 68 -9.47 15.39 -4.60
C THR A 68 -9.08 14.75 -5.92
N ALA A 69 -7.87 14.18 -6.02
CA ALA A 69 -7.33 13.55 -7.22
C ALA A 69 -6.83 12.11 -6.99
N GLY A 70 -7.28 11.47 -5.91
CA GLY A 70 -6.85 10.12 -5.54
C GLY A 70 -7.34 9.03 -6.48
N MET A 71 -6.60 7.93 -6.50
CA MET A 71 -7.00 6.69 -7.13
C MET A 71 -7.70 5.78 -6.11
N PRO A 72 -8.84 5.17 -6.46
CA PRO A 72 -9.60 4.37 -5.51
C PRO A 72 -8.91 3.06 -5.13
N ILE A 73 -9.12 2.64 -3.88
CA ILE A 73 -8.77 1.31 -3.36
C ILE A 73 -10.08 0.62 -2.98
N PRO A 74 -10.70 -0.16 -3.89
CA PRO A 74 -11.95 -0.82 -3.61
C PRO A 74 -11.86 -1.74 -2.39
N GLN A 75 -12.94 -1.85 -1.63
CA GLN A 75 -13.00 -2.72 -0.46
C GLN A 75 -12.72 -4.18 -0.85
N GLY A 76 -11.90 -4.87 -0.03
CA GLY A 76 -11.51 -6.25 -0.28
C GLY A 76 -10.60 -6.44 -1.50
N ALA A 77 -10.17 -5.36 -2.15
CA ALA A 77 -9.24 -5.41 -3.27
C ALA A 77 -7.81 -5.11 -2.82
N LEU A 78 -6.86 -5.70 -3.55
CA LEU A 78 -5.45 -5.39 -3.50
C LEU A 78 -5.13 -4.49 -4.69
N VAL A 79 -4.57 -3.31 -4.42
CA VAL A 79 -4.09 -2.39 -5.46
C VAL A 79 -2.57 -2.38 -5.44
N GLU A 80 -1.97 -2.58 -6.60
CA GLU A 80 -0.54 -2.42 -6.80
C GLU A 80 -0.21 -0.95 -7.00
N ILE A 81 0.76 -0.46 -6.22
CA ILE A 81 1.27 0.88 -6.34
C ILE A 81 2.46 0.84 -7.28
N PRO A 82 2.40 1.51 -8.45
CA PRO A 82 3.52 1.59 -9.36
C PRO A 82 4.66 2.32 -8.65
N VAL A 83 5.69 1.56 -8.31
CA VAL A 83 6.96 2.14 -7.88
C VAL A 83 7.76 2.30 -9.16
N LEU A 84 8.00 3.55 -9.57
CA LEU A 84 9.00 3.81 -10.58
C LEU A 84 10.32 3.25 -10.04
N ASP A 85 10.81 2.16 -10.64
CA ASP A 85 12.23 1.89 -10.63
C ASP A 85 12.86 3.17 -11.12
N SER A 86 13.51 3.91 -10.21
CA SER A 86 14.29 5.06 -10.62
C SER A 86 15.34 4.50 -11.57
N VAL A 87 15.10 4.63 -12.87
CA VAL A 87 16.13 4.51 -13.91
C VAL A 87 17.03 5.73 -13.73
N ALA A 88 17.75 5.75 -12.62
CA ALA A 88 18.79 6.71 -12.30
C ALA A 88 20.10 6.01 -12.63
N VAL A 89 20.49 6.15 -13.89
CA VAL A 89 21.90 6.18 -14.27
C VAL A 89 22.53 7.26 -13.38
N ASP A 90 23.28 6.85 -12.37
CA ASP A 90 23.90 7.72 -11.35
C ASP A 90 22.96 8.56 -10.48
N ALA A 91 22.33 7.94 -9.47
CA ALA A 91 22.20 8.49 -8.10
C ALA A 91 21.29 7.57 -7.27
N VAL A 92 21.82 7.10 -6.14
CA VAL A 92 21.10 6.56 -4.96
C VAL A 92 19.66 6.11 -5.27
N ALA A 93 19.48 4.82 -5.58
CA ALA A 93 18.15 4.21 -5.65
C ALA A 93 17.35 4.65 -4.42
N SER A 94 16.30 5.45 -4.62
CA SER A 94 15.53 6.03 -3.51
C SER A 94 14.92 4.88 -2.72
N THR A 95 15.52 4.55 -1.58
CA THR A 95 15.09 3.46 -0.69
C THR A 95 13.72 3.73 -0.07
N SER A 96 13.26 4.99 -0.16
CA SER A 96 11.99 5.47 0.32
C SER A 96 11.01 5.79 -0.82
N VAL A 97 9.78 5.31 -0.67
CA VAL A 97 8.63 5.73 -1.49
C VAL A 97 7.61 6.36 -0.56
N ASP A 98 7.16 7.55 -0.94
CA ASP A 98 6.11 8.27 -0.24
C ASP A 98 4.79 8.09 -0.95
N ILE A 99 3.78 7.61 -0.24
CA ILE A 99 2.40 7.54 -0.70
C ILE A 99 1.50 8.26 0.30
N TYR A 100 0.42 8.86 -0.19
CA TYR A 100 -0.58 9.48 0.67
C TYR A 100 -1.88 8.68 0.60
N LEU A 101 -2.51 8.51 1.76
CA LEU A 101 -3.72 7.71 1.92
C LEU A 101 -4.79 8.57 2.59
N ALA A 102 -5.94 8.65 1.96
CA ALA A 102 -7.08 9.40 2.47
C ALA A 102 -8.35 8.56 2.43
N ASN A 103 -9.32 9.02 3.21
CA ASN A 103 -10.70 8.63 3.07
C ASN A 103 -11.45 9.85 2.55
N THR A 104 -12.23 9.71 1.48
CA THR A 104 -13.02 10.82 0.93
C THR A 104 -14.16 11.23 1.87
N VAL A 105 -14.56 10.36 2.79
CA VAL A 105 -15.55 10.66 3.81
C VAL A 105 -14.86 11.13 5.10
N SER A 106 -15.19 12.35 5.51
CA SER A 106 -14.63 12.96 6.72
C SER A 106 -15.15 12.28 7.98
N GLY A 107 -14.24 11.89 8.88
CA GLY A 107 -14.56 11.26 10.17
C GLY A 107 -14.61 9.73 10.14
N GLU A 108 -14.56 9.11 8.95
CA GLU A 108 -14.55 7.65 8.81
C GLU A 108 -13.12 7.11 8.82
N GLN A 109 -12.92 6.02 9.57
CA GLN A 109 -11.62 5.36 9.67
C GLN A 109 -11.51 4.33 8.56
N CYS A 110 -10.45 4.43 7.74
CA CYS A 110 -10.10 3.35 6.84
C CYS A 110 -9.09 2.42 7.51
N ASN A 111 -9.24 1.11 7.32
CA ASN A 111 -8.38 0.06 7.83
C ASN A 111 -7.57 -0.55 6.68
N LEU A 112 -6.33 -0.12 6.50
CA LEU A 112 -5.49 -0.52 5.38
C LEU A 112 -4.40 -1.51 5.79
N ARG A 113 -4.04 -2.40 4.86
CA ARG A 113 -2.84 -3.26 4.98
C ARG A 113 -1.91 -2.91 3.83
N ILE A 114 -0.73 -2.41 4.16
CA ILE A 114 0.30 -2.09 3.18
C ILE A 114 1.31 -3.22 3.18
N LEU A 115 1.47 -3.89 2.04
CA LEU A 115 2.40 -4.98 1.83
C LEU A 115 3.60 -4.47 1.02
N GLU A 116 4.76 -4.45 1.65
CA GLU A 116 6.04 -4.08 1.05
C GLU A 116 6.79 -5.38 0.71
N LEU A 117 7.20 -5.57 -0.55
CA LEU A 117 8.02 -6.70 -1.00
C LEU A 117 9.42 -6.21 -1.40
N ALA A 118 10.45 -6.79 -0.77
CA ALA A 118 11.87 -6.56 -1.04
C ALA A 118 12.53 -7.75 -1.75
#